data_AF-A0A7C3LA42-F1
#
_entry.id   AF-A0A7C3LA42-F1
#
_cell.length_a   1.000
_cell.length_b   1.000
_cell.length_c   1.000
_cell.angle_alpha   90.00
_cell.angle_beta   90.00
_cell.angle_gamma   90.00
#
_symmetry.space_group_name_H-M   'P 1'
#
loop_
_entity.id
_entity.type
_entity.pdbx_description
1 polymer ?
#
loop_
_entity_poly.entity_id
_entity_poly.type
_entity_poly.pdbx_seq_one_letter_code
_entity_poly.pdbx_strand_id
1 'polypeptide(L)'
;RRFLVGGDTGRAFQEEITRQARRRGIPVLFPLMDLEDQAALHFTDVWGNFRDSIVAASRRYQSEAILAGRLYRRQDGEWEGRWTLYSDAEPRFWSASAESLATVVAAGIDSSADSLARRFAQRAGGVAGQRVLLSVSAVHELKDYARVLGYLESIDAVERLQVARIEGDKVLFRLNLRGDGKGLRQAIAFGGALAPEIGMDGAAPGMDRQHEAVLTYRLLQ
;
A
#
# COMPACT_ATOMS: atom_id res chain seq x y z
N ARG A 1 -15.31 -25.56 -25.06
CA ARG A 1 -15.93 -25.99 -23.78
C ARG A 1 -15.72 -24.88 -22.76
N ARG A 2 -16.74 -24.53 -21.96
CA ARG A 2 -16.65 -23.57 -20.86
C ARG A 2 -16.40 -24.32 -19.55
N PHE A 3 -15.53 -23.81 -18.68
CA PHE A 3 -15.21 -24.42 -17.39
C PHE A 3 -14.59 -23.36 -16.47
N LEU A 4 -14.60 -23.62 -15.17
CA LEU A 4 -13.85 -22.86 -14.16
C LEU A 4 -12.49 -23.52 -13.94
N VAL A 5 -11.48 -22.70 -13.64
CA VAL A 5 -10.13 -23.17 -13.33
C VAL A 5 -10.05 -23.40 -11.82
N GLY A 6 -9.85 -24.65 -11.42
CA GLY A 6 -9.81 -25.08 -10.02
C GLY A 6 -10.00 -26.59 -9.92
N GLY A 7 -9.65 -27.18 -8.77
CA GLY A 7 -9.60 -28.64 -8.60
C GLY A 7 -8.85 -29.33 -9.74
N ASP A 8 -9.45 -30.37 -10.32
CA ASP A 8 -8.88 -31.11 -11.47
C ASP A 8 -9.17 -30.47 -12.84
N THR A 9 -9.97 -29.40 -12.89
CA THR A 9 -10.36 -28.74 -14.14
C THR A 9 -9.37 -27.64 -14.55
N GLY A 10 -9.02 -27.63 -15.85
CA GLY A 10 -8.18 -26.58 -16.41
C GLY A 10 -6.70 -26.66 -16.02
N ARG A 11 -6.16 -27.86 -15.80
CA ARG A 11 -4.76 -28.09 -15.36
C ARG A 11 -3.72 -27.28 -16.16
N ALA A 12 -3.83 -27.24 -17.48
CA ALA A 12 -2.93 -26.45 -18.34
C ALA A 12 -2.97 -24.93 -18.01
N PHE A 13 -4.15 -24.41 -17.65
CA PHE A 13 -4.31 -23.02 -17.22
C PHE A 13 -3.74 -22.82 -15.82
N GLN A 14 -3.95 -23.76 -14.89
CA GLN A 14 -3.37 -23.69 -13.54
C GLN A 14 -1.84 -23.72 -13.58
N GLU A 15 -1.26 -24.60 -14.40
CA GLU A 15 0.18 -24.71 -14.61
C GLU A 15 0.75 -23.41 -15.17
N GLU A 16 0.10 -22.85 -16.19
CA GLU A 16 0.53 -21.59 -16.78
C GLU A 16 0.42 -20.42 -15.79
N ILE A 17 -0.71 -20.28 -15.09
CA ILE A 17 -0.89 -19.25 -14.04
C ILE A 17 0.18 -19.41 -12.96
N THR A 18 0.42 -20.64 -12.48
CA THR A 18 1.43 -20.93 -11.45
C THR A 18 2.84 -20.58 -11.92
N ARG A 19 3.17 -20.92 -13.17
CA ARG A 19 4.47 -20.59 -13.79
C ARG A 19 4.70 -19.08 -13.84
N GLN A 20 3.68 -18.34 -14.29
CA GLN A 20 3.73 -16.87 -14.39
C GLN A 20 3.80 -16.23 -13.01
N ALA A 21 3.03 -16.73 -12.04
CA ALA A 21 3.03 -16.23 -10.66
C ALA A 21 4.37 -16.46 -9.95
N ARG A 22 4.98 -17.64 -10.14
CA ARG A 22 6.33 -17.94 -9.64
C ARG A 22 7.38 -16.98 -10.19
N ARG A 23 7.33 -16.61 -11.49
CA ARG A 23 8.24 -15.60 -12.06
C ARG A 23 8.16 -14.27 -11.31
N ARG A 24 6.96 -13.86 -10.88
CA ARG A 24 6.72 -12.59 -10.17
C ARG A 24 6.80 -12.72 -8.64
N GLY A 25 7.12 -13.91 -8.11
CA GLY A 25 7.22 -14.15 -6.68
C GLY A 25 5.89 -14.12 -5.94
N ILE A 26 4.78 -14.43 -6.61
CA ILE A 26 3.43 -14.39 -6.01
C ILE A 26 2.94 -15.81 -5.74
N PRO A 27 2.64 -16.16 -4.49
CA PRO A 27 1.96 -17.42 -4.19
C PRO A 27 0.52 -17.35 -4.70
N VAL A 28 0.08 -18.39 -5.40
CA VAL A 28 -1.29 -18.52 -5.92
C VAL A 28 -1.99 -19.69 -5.26
N LEU A 29 -3.26 -19.49 -4.94
CA LEU A 29 -4.17 -20.51 -4.46
C LEU A 29 -5.33 -20.60 -5.46
N PHE A 30 -5.71 -21.81 -5.81
CA PHE A 30 -6.88 -22.07 -6.65
C PHE A 30 -8.00 -22.63 -5.78
N PRO A 31 -9.28 -22.35 -6.11
CA PRO A 31 -10.40 -23.05 -5.50
C PRO A 31 -10.25 -24.56 -5.65
N LEU A 32 -10.54 -25.31 -4.59
CA LEU A 32 -10.53 -26.77 -4.59
C LEU A 32 -11.62 -27.34 -5.49
N MET A 33 -12.66 -26.55 -5.76
CA MET A 33 -13.85 -26.93 -6.51
C MET A 33 -14.55 -28.15 -5.88
N ASP A 34 -14.54 -28.23 -4.56
CA ASP A 34 -15.32 -29.20 -3.78
C ASP A 34 -16.82 -28.84 -3.77
N LEU A 35 -17.66 -29.59 -3.05
CA LEU A 35 -19.10 -29.33 -3.00
C LEU A 35 -19.45 -27.95 -2.45
N GLU A 36 -18.64 -27.41 -1.54
CA GLU A 36 -18.88 -26.11 -0.94
C GLU A 36 -18.50 -24.99 -1.90
N ASP A 37 -17.36 -25.10 -2.60
CA ASP A 37 -16.99 -24.17 -3.67
C ASP A 37 -18.02 -24.18 -4.80
N GLN A 38 -18.48 -25.35 -5.22
CA GLN A 38 -19.47 -25.50 -6.30
C GLN A 38 -20.85 -24.94 -5.93
N ALA A 39 -21.20 -24.99 -4.64
CA ALA A 39 -22.42 -24.38 -4.13
C ALA A 39 -22.30 -22.85 -4.00
N ALA A 40 -21.10 -22.34 -3.72
CA ALA A 40 -20.85 -20.91 -3.50
C ALA A 40 -20.55 -20.12 -4.77
N LEU A 41 -20.04 -20.76 -5.83
CA LEU A 41 -19.57 -20.07 -7.04
C LEU A 41 -19.93 -20.84 -8.33
N HIS A 42 -20.72 -20.21 -9.19
CA HIS A 42 -21.04 -20.75 -10.51
C HIS A 42 -20.21 -20.13 -11.63
N PHE A 43 -20.14 -20.82 -12.76
CA PHE A 43 -19.45 -20.32 -13.96
C PHE A 43 -19.96 -18.94 -14.40
N THR A 44 -21.28 -18.72 -14.33
CA THR A 44 -21.92 -17.45 -14.71
C THR A 44 -21.49 -16.29 -13.83
N ASP A 45 -21.21 -16.54 -12.56
CA ASP A 45 -20.78 -15.51 -11.61
C ASP A 45 -19.39 -15.00 -11.97
N VAL A 46 -18.47 -15.91 -12.29
CA VAL A 46 -17.11 -15.56 -12.73
C VAL A 46 -17.14 -14.93 -14.13
N TRP A 47 -17.96 -15.46 -15.05
CA TRP A 47 -18.07 -14.93 -16.41
C TRP A 47 -18.67 -13.51 -16.46
N GLY A 48 -19.69 -13.27 -15.62
CA GLY A 48 -20.33 -11.98 -15.39
C GLY A 48 -19.56 -11.06 -14.44
N ASN A 49 -18.51 -11.58 -13.78
CA ASN A 49 -17.68 -10.86 -12.82
C ASN A 49 -18.48 -10.29 -11.63
N PHE A 50 -19.41 -11.09 -11.09
CA PHE A 50 -20.24 -10.73 -9.94
C PHE A 50 -19.40 -10.72 -8.67
N ARG A 51 -19.01 -9.50 -8.25
CA ARG A 51 -18.10 -9.27 -7.12
C ARG A 51 -18.53 -10.00 -5.86
N ASP A 52 -19.79 -9.90 -5.47
CA ASP A 52 -20.24 -10.42 -4.18
C ASP A 52 -20.14 -11.94 -4.10
N SER A 53 -20.53 -12.66 -5.16
CA SER A 53 -20.37 -14.12 -5.26
C SER A 53 -18.90 -14.52 -5.24
N ILE A 54 -18.06 -13.85 -6.05
CA ILE A 54 -16.62 -14.15 -6.13
C ILE A 54 -15.93 -13.91 -4.78
N VAL A 55 -16.20 -12.77 -4.14
CA VAL A 55 -15.60 -12.42 -2.85
C VAL A 55 -16.09 -13.36 -1.75
N ALA A 56 -17.40 -13.67 -1.70
CA ALA A 56 -17.98 -14.56 -0.70
C ALA A 56 -17.38 -15.97 -0.80
N ALA A 57 -17.34 -16.57 -1.99
CA ALA A 57 -16.74 -17.88 -2.22
C ALA A 57 -15.24 -17.91 -1.88
N SER A 58 -14.55 -16.79 -2.06
CA SER A 58 -13.11 -16.69 -1.78
C SER A 58 -12.76 -16.55 -0.29
N ARG A 59 -13.73 -16.22 0.59
CA ARG A 59 -13.47 -15.94 2.02
C ARG A 59 -12.77 -17.08 2.74
N ARG A 60 -13.12 -18.34 2.42
CA ARG A 60 -12.52 -19.53 3.05
C ARG A 60 -11.03 -19.69 2.77
N TYR A 61 -10.52 -19.05 1.71
CA TYR A 61 -9.11 -19.08 1.33
C TYR A 61 -8.27 -17.98 2.00
N GLN A 62 -8.92 -17.08 2.76
CA GLN A 62 -8.28 -16.01 3.55
C GLN A 62 -7.20 -15.21 2.79
N SER A 63 -7.42 -14.97 1.49
CA SER A 63 -6.43 -14.28 0.65
C SER A 63 -6.51 -12.75 0.79
N GLU A 64 -5.37 -12.07 0.74
CA GLU A 64 -5.29 -10.60 0.80
C GLU A 64 -5.77 -9.90 -0.49
N ALA A 65 -5.90 -10.67 -1.57
CA ALA A 65 -6.46 -10.26 -2.84
C ALA A 65 -7.01 -11.48 -3.60
N ILE A 66 -7.94 -11.22 -4.52
CA ILE A 66 -8.60 -12.22 -5.35
C ILE A 66 -8.48 -11.77 -6.81
N LEU A 67 -7.88 -12.60 -7.66
CA LEU A 67 -7.81 -12.37 -9.09
C LEU A 67 -8.89 -13.19 -9.79
N ALA A 68 -9.90 -12.52 -10.36
CA ALA A 68 -10.87 -13.14 -11.25
C ALA A 68 -10.46 -12.91 -12.71
N GLY A 69 -10.53 -13.95 -13.53
CA GLY A 69 -10.14 -13.89 -14.93
C GLY A 69 -11.09 -14.67 -15.83
N ARG A 70 -11.39 -14.13 -17.01
CA ARG A 70 -12.03 -14.86 -18.10
C ARG A 70 -11.12 -14.88 -19.32
N LEU A 71 -10.90 -16.08 -19.84
CA LEU A 71 -10.02 -16.35 -20.96
C LEU A 71 -10.82 -17.06 -22.04
N TYR A 72 -10.75 -16.58 -23.28
CA TYR A 72 -11.37 -17.26 -24.41
C TYR A 72 -10.58 -17.02 -25.69
N ARG A 73 -10.68 -17.96 -26.61
CA ARG A 73 -10.11 -17.83 -27.95
C ARG A 73 -11.12 -17.12 -28.86
N ARG A 74 -10.70 -16.03 -29.48
CA ARG A 74 -11.47 -15.25 -30.46
C ARG A 74 -11.50 -15.97 -31.81
N GLN A 75 -12.36 -15.48 -32.71
CA GLN A 75 -12.54 -16.08 -34.05
C GLN A 75 -11.29 -15.93 -34.94
N ASP A 76 -10.50 -14.89 -34.73
CA ASP A 76 -9.20 -14.65 -35.39
C ASP A 76 -8.08 -15.54 -34.83
N GLY A 77 -8.37 -16.37 -33.83
CA GLY A 77 -7.43 -17.33 -33.26
C GLY A 77 -6.63 -16.81 -32.08
N GLU A 78 -6.71 -15.52 -31.76
CA GLU A 78 -6.07 -14.93 -30.58
C GLU A 78 -6.77 -15.32 -29.28
N TRP A 79 -6.03 -15.33 -28.18
CA TRP A 79 -6.57 -15.38 -26.84
C TRP A 79 -6.93 -13.96 -26.38
N GLU A 80 -8.13 -13.80 -25.82
CA GLU A 80 -8.55 -12.62 -25.07
C GLU A 80 -8.69 -12.99 -23.59
N GLY A 81 -8.08 -12.18 -22.73
CA GLY A 81 -8.18 -12.26 -21.29
C GLY A 81 -8.75 -10.96 -20.73
N ARG A 82 -9.74 -11.07 -19.83
CA ARG A 82 -10.19 -9.95 -19.00
C ARG A 82 -10.05 -10.32 -17.55
N TRP A 83 -9.50 -9.39 -16.77
CA TRP A 83 -9.06 -9.62 -15.41
C TRP A 83 -9.62 -8.56 -14.48
N THR A 84 -9.95 -8.99 -13.27
CA THR A 84 -10.34 -8.12 -12.17
C THR A 84 -9.55 -8.51 -10.92
N LEU A 85 -8.88 -7.54 -10.30
CA LEU A 85 -8.27 -7.71 -8.99
C LEU A 85 -9.17 -7.11 -7.91
N TYR A 86 -9.69 -7.96 -7.04
CA TYR A 86 -10.38 -7.56 -5.82
C TYR A 86 -9.41 -7.56 -4.64
N SER A 87 -9.49 -6.52 -3.82
CA SER A 87 -8.72 -6.37 -2.58
C SER A 87 -9.45 -5.41 -1.66
N ASP A 88 -8.85 -4.98 -0.54
CA ASP A 88 -9.43 -3.92 0.32
C ASP A 88 -9.42 -2.53 -0.36
N ALA A 89 -8.74 -2.38 -1.50
CA ALA A 89 -8.80 -1.19 -2.34
C ALA A 89 -9.87 -1.34 -3.44
N GLU A 90 -10.12 -0.26 -4.17
CA GLU A 90 -11.02 -0.29 -5.33
C GLU A 90 -10.62 -1.37 -6.35
N PRO A 91 -11.60 -2.11 -6.92
CA PRO A 91 -11.32 -3.15 -7.90
C PRO A 91 -10.59 -2.59 -9.12
N ARG A 92 -9.58 -3.32 -9.59
CA ARG A 92 -8.83 -2.95 -10.80
C ARG A 92 -9.20 -3.87 -11.95
N PHE A 93 -9.39 -3.30 -13.12
CA PHE A 93 -9.81 -4.01 -14.33
C PHE A 93 -8.81 -3.79 -15.44
N TRP A 94 -8.48 -4.85 -16.18
CA TRP A 94 -7.67 -4.75 -17.39
C TRP A 94 -7.96 -5.93 -18.32
N SER A 95 -7.50 -5.80 -19.56
CA SER A 95 -7.61 -6.84 -20.58
C SER A 95 -6.32 -6.98 -21.37
N ALA A 96 -6.11 -8.15 -21.95
CA ALA A 96 -5.01 -8.43 -22.87
C ALA A 96 -5.49 -9.33 -24.01
N SER A 97 -4.97 -9.11 -25.21
CA SER A 97 -5.14 -10.00 -26.36
C SER A 97 -3.76 -10.41 -26.87
N ALA A 98 -3.58 -11.69 -27.19
CA ALA A 98 -2.34 -12.19 -27.79
C ALA A 98 -2.56 -13.56 -28.46
N GLU A 99 -1.69 -13.94 -29.38
CA GLU A 99 -1.74 -15.26 -30.03
C GLU A 99 -1.59 -16.42 -29.03
N SER A 100 -0.85 -16.23 -27.95
CA SER A 100 -0.53 -17.29 -26.99
C SER A 100 -1.26 -17.10 -25.65
N LEU A 101 -1.76 -18.21 -25.10
CA LEU A 101 -2.35 -18.25 -23.76
C LEU A 101 -1.36 -17.73 -22.71
N ALA A 102 -0.08 -18.11 -22.84
CA ALA A 102 0.97 -17.72 -21.92
C ALA A 102 1.12 -16.20 -21.82
N THR A 103 1.06 -15.49 -22.95
CA THR A 103 1.16 -14.02 -22.98
C THR A 103 -0.04 -13.35 -22.30
N VAL A 104 -1.25 -13.87 -22.52
CA VAL A 104 -2.46 -13.30 -21.89
C VAL A 104 -2.49 -13.56 -20.38
N VAL A 105 -2.07 -14.76 -19.94
CA VAL A 105 -1.92 -15.08 -18.52
C VAL A 105 -0.82 -14.25 -17.88
N ALA A 106 0.32 -14.07 -18.56
CA ALA A 106 1.40 -13.20 -18.10
C ALA A 106 0.90 -11.79 -17.79
N ALA A 107 0.15 -11.18 -18.72
CA ALA A 107 -0.41 -9.84 -18.53
C ALA A 107 -1.38 -9.76 -17.34
N GLY A 108 -2.15 -10.82 -17.08
CA GLY A 108 -2.98 -10.97 -15.88
C GLY A 108 -2.16 -10.94 -14.60
N ILE A 109 -1.12 -11.77 -14.55
CA ILE A 109 -0.28 -11.90 -13.35
C ILE A 109 0.61 -10.69 -13.12
N ASP A 110 1.23 -10.14 -14.17
CA ASP A 110 2.11 -8.98 -14.06
C ASP A 110 1.34 -7.75 -13.53
N SER A 111 0.15 -7.49 -14.07
CA SER A 111 -0.70 -6.37 -13.60
C SER A 111 -1.15 -6.55 -12.15
N SER A 112 -1.42 -7.80 -11.74
CA SER A 112 -1.75 -8.13 -10.36
C SER A 112 -0.55 -7.89 -9.45
N ALA A 113 0.63 -8.36 -9.85
CA ALA A 113 1.88 -8.19 -9.14
C ALA A 113 2.23 -6.73 -8.91
N ASP A 114 2.16 -5.93 -9.96
CA ASP A 114 2.47 -4.51 -9.89
C ASP A 114 1.49 -3.76 -8.98
N SER A 115 0.21 -4.17 -8.99
CA SER A 115 -0.83 -3.58 -8.15
C SER A 115 -0.61 -3.91 -6.67
N LEU A 116 -0.29 -5.17 -6.36
CA LEU A 116 0.06 -5.59 -5.00
C LEU A 116 1.36 -4.93 -4.52
N ALA A 117 2.40 -4.90 -5.35
CA ALA A 117 3.68 -4.27 -5.03
C ALA A 117 3.51 -2.77 -4.71
N ARG A 118 2.76 -2.01 -5.53
CA ARG A 118 2.46 -0.60 -5.25
C ARG A 118 1.71 -0.42 -3.94
N ARG A 119 0.76 -1.32 -3.63
CA ARG A 119 -0.02 -1.27 -2.39
C ARG A 119 0.84 -1.57 -1.17
N PHE A 120 1.67 -2.60 -1.22
CA PHE A 120 2.59 -2.93 -0.13
C PHE A 120 3.71 -1.91 0.00
N ALA A 121 4.16 -1.26 -1.08
CA ALA A 121 5.10 -0.15 -1.00
C ALA A 121 4.47 1.07 -0.32
N GLN A 122 3.19 1.37 -0.60
CA GLN A 122 2.46 2.44 0.08
C GLN A 122 2.15 2.09 1.54
N ARG A 123 1.84 0.83 1.86
CA ARG A 123 1.70 0.37 3.24
C ARG A 123 3.04 0.33 3.95
N ALA A 124 4.12 -0.16 3.35
CA ALA A 124 5.45 -0.12 3.95
C ALA A 124 5.92 1.34 4.13
N GLY A 125 5.57 2.22 3.20
CA GLY A 125 5.74 3.67 3.32
C GLY A 125 4.74 4.37 4.25
N GLY A 126 3.70 3.67 4.72
CA GLY A 126 2.72 4.13 5.72
C GLY A 126 2.76 3.38 7.05
N VAL A 127 3.54 2.29 7.13
CA VAL A 127 3.96 1.53 8.31
C VAL A 127 5.31 2.07 8.78
N ALA A 128 6.15 2.56 7.86
CA ALA A 128 7.10 3.59 8.20
C ALA A 128 6.30 4.88 8.39
N GLY A 129 6.40 5.45 9.57
CA GLY A 129 5.74 6.68 9.89
C GLY A 129 5.77 7.79 8.87
N GLN A 130 4.78 8.68 8.93
CA GLN A 130 4.90 9.95 8.23
C GLN A 130 6.21 10.62 8.67
N ARG A 131 7.08 10.92 7.69
CA ARG A 131 8.27 11.74 7.92
C ARG A 131 7.86 13.20 8.01
N VAL A 132 8.25 13.84 9.10
CA VAL A 132 7.95 15.24 9.37
C VAL A 132 9.24 15.96 9.74
N LEU A 133 9.41 17.15 9.17
CA LEU A 133 10.45 18.07 9.61
C LEU A 133 9.86 18.99 10.67
N LEU A 134 10.49 19.07 11.83
CA LEU A 134 10.09 19.93 12.94
C LEU A 134 11.21 20.93 13.20
N SER A 135 10.95 22.21 12.98
CA SER A 135 11.84 23.29 13.35
C SER A 135 11.44 23.82 14.73
N VAL A 136 12.39 23.82 15.67
CA VAL A 136 12.21 24.36 17.02
C VAL A 136 13.12 25.56 17.22
N SER A 137 12.53 26.74 17.50
CA SER A 137 13.21 28.00 17.81
C SER A 137 13.36 28.22 19.33
N ALA A 138 14.16 29.21 19.72
CA ALA A 138 14.50 29.55 21.11
C ALA A 138 15.26 28.45 21.87
N VAL A 139 16.16 27.75 21.18
CA VAL A 139 17.09 26.77 21.77
C VAL A 139 18.47 27.42 21.90
N HIS A 140 18.78 28.00 23.05
CA HIS A 140 19.99 28.84 23.22
C HIS A 140 21.19 28.11 23.83
N GLU A 141 20.94 27.00 24.53
CA GLU A 141 21.95 26.30 25.32
C GLU A 141 21.74 24.78 25.34
N LEU A 142 22.74 24.05 25.82
CA LEU A 142 22.71 22.58 25.83
C LEU A 142 21.56 22.02 26.67
N LYS A 143 21.14 22.72 27.74
CA LYS A 143 19.98 22.30 28.54
C LYS A 143 18.66 22.43 27.78
N ASP A 144 18.49 23.47 26.98
CA ASP A 144 17.31 23.65 26.12
C ASP A 144 17.23 22.53 25.09
N TYR A 145 18.38 22.21 24.48
CA TYR A 145 18.49 21.11 23.51
C TYR A 145 18.09 19.77 24.13
N ALA A 146 18.65 19.43 25.30
CA ALA A 146 18.31 18.19 26.00
C ALA A 146 16.82 18.12 26.38
N ARG A 147 16.22 19.27 26.74
CA ARG A 147 14.79 19.38 27.05
C ARG A 147 13.92 19.11 25.83
N VAL A 148 14.25 19.68 24.67
CA VAL A 148 13.53 19.43 23.41
C VAL A 148 13.67 17.97 22.99
N LEU A 149 14.89 17.43 23.05
CA LEU A 149 15.17 16.04 22.66
C LEU A 149 14.36 15.08 23.53
N GLY A 150 14.48 15.18 24.86
CA GLY A 150 13.76 14.32 25.79
C GLY A 150 12.24 14.47 25.70
N TYR A 151 11.75 15.69 25.44
CA TYR A 151 10.33 15.92 25.18
C TYR A 151 9.83 15.19 23.94
N LEU A 152 10.51 15.35 22.80
CA LEU A 152 10.12 14.71 21.55
C LEU A 152 10.22 13.18 21.62
N GLU A 153 11.23 12.65 22.31
CA GLU A 153 11.38 11.21 22.56
C GLU A 153 10.28 10.63 23.46
N SER A 154 9.71 11.45 24.37
CA SER A 154 8.62 11.02 25.26
C SER A 154 7.26 10.88 24.57
N ILE A 155 7.11 11.45 23.36
CA ILE A 155 5.85 11.39 22.61
C ILE A 155 5.73 10.02 21.96
N ASP A 156 4.72 9.24 22.34
CA ASP A 156 4.49 7.87 21.82
C ASP A 156 4.30 7.83 20.29
N ALA A 157 3.77 8.92 19.72
CA ALA A 157 3.64 9.09 18.28
C ALA A 157 5.00 9.24 17.57
N VAL A 158 6.13 9.42 18.25
CA VAL A 158 7.47 9.52 17.66
C VAL A 158 8.15 8.15 17.72
N GLU A 159 8.43 7.57 16.55
CA GLU A 159 9.15 6.32 16.42
C GLU A 159 10.67 6.55 16.39
N ARG A 160 11.10 7.58 15.66
CA ARG A 160 12.52 7.92 15.51
C ARG A 160 12.69 9.44 15.42
N LEU A 161 13.72 9.93 16.11
CA LEU A 161 14.12 11.33 16.16
C LEU A 161 15.57 11.46 15.67
N GLN A 162 15.83 12.41 14.78
CA GLN A 162 17.19 12.75 14.33
C GLN A 162 17.33 14.26 14.20
N VAL A 163 18.51 14.79 14.54
CA VAL A 163 18.85 16.18 14.23
C VAL A 163 19.26 16.26 12.76
N ALA A 164 18.55 17.05 11.97
CA ALA A 164 18.84 17.29 10.57
C ALA A 164 19.78 18.49 10.39
N ARG A 165 19.58 19.56 11.19
CA ARG A 165 20.40 20.77 11.13
C ARG A 165 20.29 21.61 12.40
N ILE A 166 21.33 22.37 12.71
CA ILE A 166 21.33 23.42 13.74
C ILE A 166 21.77 24.73 13.07
N GLU A 167 20.97 25.79 13.21
CA GLU A 167 21.24 27.13 12.68
C GLU A 167 20.87 28.18 13.75
N GLY A 168 21.88 28.81 14.36
CA GLY A 168 21.65 29.82 15.41
C GLY A 168 20.90 29.24 16.62
N ASP A 169 19.74 29.81 16.94
CA ASP A 169 18.82 29.36 18.01
C ASP A 169 17.74 28.38 17.52
N LYS A 170 17.87 27.86 16.29
CA LYS A 170 16.93 26.94 15.66
C LYS A 170 17.54 25.57 15.45
N VAL A 171 16.77 24.54 15.78
CA VAL A 171 17.12 23.13 15.53
C VAL A 171 16.06 22.51 14.64
N LEU A 172 16.50 21.95 13.52
CA LEU A 172 15.66 21.18 12.61
C LEU A 172 15.77 19.70 12.96
N PHE A 173 14.67 19.11 13.36
CA PHE A 173 14.53 17.69 13.63
C PHE A 173 13.83 16.99 12.47
N ARG A 174 14.27 15.76 12.18
CA ARG A 174 13.57 14.81 11.32
C ARG A 174 12.91 13.75 12.20
N LEU A 175 11.60 13.65 12.10
CA LEU A 175 10.77 12.73 12.87
C LEU A 175 10.20 11.65 11.96
N ASN A 176 10.27 10.39 12.39
CA ASN A 176 9.42 9.32 11.88
C ASN A 176 8.31 9.08 12.90
N LEU A 177 7.04 9.11 12.49
CA LEU A 177 5.90 9.06 13.41
C LEU A 177 5.17 7.72 13.40
N ARG A 178 4.68 7.16 14.50
CA ARG A 178 3.83 5.94 14.48
C ARG A 178 2.39 6.21 13.97
N GLY A 179 2.24 7.06 12.95
CA GLY A 179 0.96 7.54 12.41
C GLY A 179 1.12 8.79 11.56
N ASP A 180 0.09 9.65 11.57
CA ASP A 180 0.07 10.92 10.84
C ASP A 180 0.56 12.10 11.69
N GLY A 181 0.80 13.24 11.05
CA GLY A 181 1.22 14.47 11.72
C GLY A 181 0.15 15.11 12.62
N LYS A 182 -1.12 14.64 12.61
CA LYS A 182 -2.15 15.16 13.51
C LYS A 182 -1.90 14.67 14.94
N GLY A 183 -1.57 13.39 15.10
CA GLY A 183 -1.23 12.81 16.41
C GLY A 183 -0.06 13.54 17.08
N LEU A 184 0.99 13.86 16.31
CA LEU A 184 2.13 14.65 16.81
C LEU A 184 1.69 16.03 17.29
N ARG A 185 0.93 16.79 16.48
CA ARG A 185 0.47 18.14 16.87
C ARG A 185 -0.39 18.11 18.14
N GLN A 186 -1.26 17.11 18.26
CA GLN A 186 -2.11 16.94 19.43
C GLN A 186 -1.29 16.61 20.68
N ALA A 187 -0.30 15.70 20.58
CA ALA A 187 0.60 15.39 21.67
C ALA A 187 1.42 16.62 22.10
N ILE A 188 1.92 17.41 21.14
CA ILE A 188 2.66 18.63 21.43
C ILE A 188 1.79 19.66 22.16
N ALA A 189 0.54 19.83 21.71
CA ALA A 189 -0.41 20.75 22.35
C ALA A 189 -0.73 20.36 23.80
N PHE A 190 -0.75 19.06 24.12
CA PHE A 190 -0.96 18.59 25.50
C PHE A 190 0.28 18.70 26.39
N GLY A 191 1.48 18.47 25.84
CA GLY A 191 2.71 18.41 26.63
C GLY A 191 3.24 19.78 27.07
N GLY A 192 2.80 20.88 26.45
CA GLY A 192 3.05 22.25 26.92
C GLY A 192 4.51 22.73 26.86
N ALA A 193 5.44 21.93 26.36
CA ALA A 193 6.85 22.32 26.24
C ALA A 193 7.15 23.15 24.97
N LEU A 194 6.34 22.97 23.92
CA LEU A 194 6.49 23.67 22.64
C LEU A 194 5.18 24.37 22.27
N ALA A 195 5.26 25.61 21.79
CA ALA A 195 4.13 26.34 21.23
C ALA A 195 4.27 26.43 19.71
N PRO A 196 3.18 26.28 18.94
CA PRO A 196 3.23 26.48 17.49
C PRO A 196 3.64 27.93 17.19
N GLU A 197 4.63 28.10 16.32
CA GLU A 197 5.05 29.43 15.87
C GLU A 197 4.20 29.76 14.64
N ILE A 198 3.18 30.62 14.82
CA ILE A 198 2.33 31.06 13.71
C ILE A 198 3.15 32.03 12.86
N GLY A 199 3.86 31.48 11.86
CA GLY A 199 4.74 32.25 10.99
C GLY A 199 5.19 31.43 9.78
N MET A 200 4.48 31.63 8.67
CA MET A 200 4.74 31.17 7.29
C MET A 200 5.01 29.67 7.08
N ASP A 201 4.12 29.04 6.32
CA ASP A 201 4.44 27.95 5.38
C ASP A 201 5.52 28.44 4.38
N GLY A 202 6.74 28.64 4.87
CA GLY A 202 7.88 29.13 4.11
C GLY A 202 8.75 27.95 3.74
N ALA A 203 8.62 27.50 2.49
CA ALA A 203 9.56 26.57 1.89
C ALA A 203 11.00 27.04 2.14
N ALA A 204 11.81 26.21 2.79
CA ALA A 204 13.25 26.46 2.92
C ALA A 204 13.85 26.61 1.51
N PRO A 205 14.69 27.62 1.23
CA PRO A 205 15.29 27.78 -0.09
C PRO A 205 16.25 26.60 -0.34
N GLY A 206 15.92 25.75 -1.32
CA GLY A 206 16.86 24.75 -1.87
C GLY A 206 16.60 23.27 -1.59
N MET A 207 15.39 22.85 -1.15
CA MET A 207 15.07 21.42 -1.04
C MET A 207 14.05 20.96 -2.09
N ASP A 208 14.37 19.82 -2.70
CA ASP A 208 13.68 19.20 -3.83
C ASP A 208 12.21 18.90 -3.51
N ARG A 209 11.34 19.03 -4.53
CA ARG A 209 9.88 18.99 -4.39
C ARG A 209 9.38 17.57 -4.15
N GLN A 210 9.43 17.10 -2.91
CA GLN A 210 8.63 15.99 -2.39
C GLN A 210 8.10 16.32 -1.00
N HIS A 211 7.13 17.26 -0.92
CA HIS A 211 6.18 17.51 0.18
C HIS A 211 6.50 16.91 1.58
N GLU A 212 7.65 17.22 2.19
CA GLU A 212 7.82 17.05 3.64
C GLU A 212 7.27 18.31 4.31
N ALA A 213 6.13 18.18 5.00
CA ALA A 213 5.55 19.29 5.74
C ALA A 213 6.53 19.72 6.85
N VAL A 214 6.94 21.00 6.83
CA VAL A 214 7.76 21.59 7.89
C VAL A 214 6.82 22.16 8.94
N LEU A 215 6.89 21.62 10.15
CA LEU A 215 6.20 22.13 11.32
C LEU A 215 7.13 23.09 12.08
N THR A 216 6.60 24.25 12.50
CA THR A 216 7.39 25.28 13.18
C THR A 216 6.87 25.49 14.59
N TYR A 217 7.76 25.37 15.57
CA TYR A 217 7.45 25.50 16.99
C TYR A 217 8.52 26.32 17.71
N ARG A 218 8.14 26.89 18.85
CA ARG A 218 9.02 27.61 19.76
C ARG A 218 9.08 26.89 21.10
N LEU A 219 10.28 26.76 21.67
CA LEU A 219 10.47 26.24 23.03
C LEU A 219 9.92 27.24 24.07
N LEU A 220 9.05 26.77 24.97
CA LEU A 220 8.45 27.58 26.03
C LEU A 220 9.30 27.54 27.29
N GLN A 221 9.83 28.68 27.77
CA GLN A 221 10.74 28.75 28.92
C GLN A 221 10.14 28.21 30.21
#